data_AF-A0A957NHJ1-F1
#
_entry.id   AF-A0A957NHJ1-F1
#
_cell.length_a   1.000
_cell.length_b   1.000
_cell.length_c   1.000
_cell.angle_alpha   90.00
_cell.angle_beta   90.00
_cell.angle_gamma   90.00
#
_symmetry.space_group_name_H-M   'P 1'
#
loop_
_entity.id
_entity.type
_entity.pdbx_description
1 polymer ?
#
loop_
_entity_poly.entity_id
_entity_poly.type
_entity_poly.pdbx_seq_one_letter_code
_entity_poly.pdbx_strand_id
1 'polypeptide(L)' 'MNSSQINVTNWNFALPWYHGSQQPLTLLRVDSSITQDRDVARVFSHRPELFSFEEDGTFKHNGVSEKSERF' A
#
# COMPACT_ATOMS: atom_id res chain seq x y z
N MET A 1 -29.13 2.10 8.75
CA MET A 1 -27.90 2.11 7.93
C MET A 1 -26.86 2.89 8.74
N ASN A 2 -25.99 2.20 9.47
CA ASN A 2 -24.92 2.86 10.22
C ASN A 2 -23.70 2.92 9.31
N SER A 3 -23.40 4.11 8.81
CA SER A 3 -22.13 4.42 8.18
C SER A 3 -21.04 4.25 9.23
N SER A 4 -20.39 3.10 9.21
CA SER A 4 -19.15 2.88 9.95
C SER A 4 -18.11 3.83 9.38
N GLN A 5 -17.99 4.98 10.02
CA GLN A 5 -16.98 5.96 9.75
C GLN A 5 -15.62 5.28 9.97
N ILE A 6 -15.00 4.79 8.89
CA ILE A 6 -13.66 4.22 8.95
C ILE A 6 -12.77 5.34 9.46
N ASN A 7 -12.32 5.22 10.71
CA ASN A 7 -11.37 6.14 11.32
C ASN A 7 -10.03 6.00 10.58
N VAL A 8 -9.90 6.73 9.48
CA VAL A 8 -8.70 6.80 8.63
C VAL A 8 -7.48 7.43 9.32
N THR A 9 -7.56 7.74 10.62
CA THR A 9 -6.56 8.55 11.34
C THR A 9 -5.89 7.86 12.53
N ASN A 10 -6.09 6.56 12.78
CA ASN A 10 -5.39 5.88 13.88
C ASN A 10 -3.99 5.37 13.49
N TRP A 11 -3.23 6.18 12.76
CA TRP A 11 -1.86 5.86 12.40
C TRP A 11 -0.95 6.06 13.61
N ASN A 12 -0.18 5.02 13.94
CA ASN A 12 0.84 5.10 14.96
C ASN A 12 2.16 5.50 14.29
N PHE A 13 2.52 6.78 14.35
CA PHE A 13 3.73 7.31 13.72
C PHE A 13 5.05 6.71 14.24
N ALA A 14 5.03 5.95 15.34
CA ALA A 14 6.18 5.18 15.81
C ALA A 14 6.40 3.88 15.04
N LEU A 15 5.41 3.42 14.25
CA LEU A 15 5.53 2.24 13.41
C LEU A 15 6.24 2.54 12.08
N PRO A 16 6.87 1.53 11.46
CA PRO A 16 7.53 1.69 10.17
C PRO A 16 6.60 2.19 9.07
N TRP A 17 7.19 2.93 8.13
CA TRP A 17 6.56 3.33 6.87
C TRP A 17 7.26 2.62 5.71
N TYR A 18 6.47 2.22 4.73
CA TYR A 18 6.92 1.46 3.57
C TYR A 18 6.69 2.28 2.30
N HIS A 19 7.71 2.30 1.45
CA HIS A 19 7.60 2.80 0.07
C HIS A 19 7.45 1.61 -0.88
N GLY A 20 6.64 1.75 -1.92
CA GLY A 20 6.42 0.70 -2.92
C GLY A 20 7.56 0.55 -3.93
N SER A 21 8.82 0.75 -3.57
CA SER A 21 9.95 0.51 -4.48
C SER A 21 10.52 -0.88 -4.24
N GLN A 22 10.80 -1.63 -5.31
CA GLN A 22 11.52 -2.90 -5.22
C GLN A 22 13.03 -2.70 -4.95
N GLN A 23 13.53 -1.47 -5.11
CA GLN A 23 14.91 -1.10 -4.83
C GLN A 23 15.02 -0.35 -3.49
N PRO A 24 16.09 -0.58 -2.72
CA PRO A 24 16.36 0.21 -1.52
C PRO A 24 16.59 1.66 -1.91
N LEU A 25 15.83 2.57 -1.29
CA LEU A 25 15.95 4.00 -1.49
C LEU A 25 16.57 4.61 -0.22
N THR A 26 17.61 5.42 -0.40
CA THR A 26 18.19 6.24 0.69
C THR A 26 17.58 7.64 0.76
N LEU A 27 16.83 8.03 -0.28
CA LEU A 27 16.15 9.31 -0.38
C LEU A 27 14.82 9.13 -1.13
N LEU A 28 13.74 9.69 -0.57
CA LEU A 28 12.46 9.82 -1.24
C LEU A 28 12.34 11.22 -1.85
N ARG A 29 11.74 11.32 -3.04
CA ARG A 29 11.43 12.63 -3.62
C ARG A 29 10.26 13.23 -2.85
N VAL A 30 10.17 14.56 -2.87
CA VAL A 30 8.94 15.23 -2.46
C VAL A 30 7.78 14.66 -3.28
N ASP A 31 6.64 14.45 -2.63
CA ASP A 31 5.43 13.81 -3.16
C ASP A 31 5.52 12.29 -3.44
N SER A 32 6.59 11.61 -2.99
CA SER A 32 6.60 10.15 -2.95
C SER A 32 5.50 9.59 -2.05
N SER A 33 4.83 8.53 -2.50
CA SER A 33 3.79 7.85 -1.73
C SER A 33 4.39 6.80 -0.77
N ILE A 34 3.97 6.85 0.49
CA ILE A 34 4.35 5.89 1.54
C ILE A 34 3.12 5.46 2.34
N THR A 35 3.17 4.28 2.96
CA THR A 35 2.07 3.73 3.76
C THR A 35 2.60 2.92 4.94
N GLN A 36 1.84 2.83 6.04
CA GLN A 36 2.14 1.91 7.15
C GLN A 36 1.65 0.48 6.86
N ASP A 37 0.81 0.29 5.84
CA ASP A 37 0.36 -1.02 5.38
C ASP A 37 1.39 -1.63 4.42
N ARG A 38 2.09 -2.66 4.91
CA ARG A 38 3.14 -3.36 4.14
C ARG A 38 2.58 -4.05 2.89
N ASP A 39 1.37 -4.58 2.93
CA ASP A 39 0.77 -5.28 1.80
C ASP A 39 0.37 -4.31 0.69
N VAL A 40 -0.15 -3.13 1.05
CA VAL A 40 -0.38 -2.03 0.11
C VAL A 40 0.94 -1.63 -0.57
N ALA A 41 2.00 -1.38 0.20
CA ALA A 41 3.30 -1.04 -0.37
C ALA A 41 3.83 -2.11 -1.34
N ARG A 42 3.64 -3.40 -1.00
CA ARG A 42 3.99 -4.53 -1.87
C ARG A 42 3.21 -4.48 -3.19
N VAL A 43 1.90 -4.27 -3.16
CA VAL A 43 1.09 -4.20 -4.40
C VAL A 43 1.55 -3.04 -5.29
N PHE A 44 1.79 -1.85 -4.72
CA PHE A 44 2.30 -0.70 -5.48
C PHE A 44 3.71 -0.92 -6.06
N SER A 45 4.51 -1.82 -5.46
CA SER A 45 5.80 -2.21 -6.02
C SER A 45 5.73 -2.88 -7.39
N HIS A 46 4.56 -3.44 -7.73
CA HIS A 46 4.30 -4.03 -9.03
C HIS A 46 3.74 -3.02 -10.05
N ARG A 47 3.65 -1.73 -9.69
CA ARG A 47 3.10 -0.66 -10.55
C ARG A 47 1.75 -1.03 -11.19
N PRO A 48 0.74 -1.37 -10.37
CA PRO A 48 -0.57 -1.73 -10.90
C PRO A 48 -1.16 -0.52 -11.65
N GLU A 49 -1.83 -0.77 -12.76
CA GLU A 49 -2.55 0.29 -13.49
C GLU A 49 -3.79 0.77 -12.69
N LEU A 50 -4.33 -0.09 -11.83
CA LEU A 50 -5.45 0.17 -10.94
C LEU A 50 -5.27 -0.59 -9.62
N PHE A 51 -5.46 0.13 -8.51
CA PHE A 51 -5.57 -0.42 -7.15
C PHE A 51 -6.78 0.22 -6.48
N SER A 52 -7.73 -0.57 -6.01
CA SER A 52 -8.87 -0.08 -5.22
C SER A 52 -8.99 -0.85 -3.90
N PHE A 53 -9.32 -0.10 -2.86
CA PHE A 53 -9.64 -0.62 -1.54
C PHE A 53 -11.15 -0.48 -1.34
N GLU A 54 -11.84 -1.61 -1.21
CA GLU A 54 -13.27 -1.62 -0.92
C GLU A 54 -13.49 -1.49 0.60
N GLU A 55 -14.64 -0.95 1.03
CA GLU A 55 -14.95 -0.73 2.45
C GLU A 55 -15.01 -2.03 3.28
N ASP A 56 -15.09 -3.19 2.63
CA ASP A 56 -15.06 -4.52 3.27
C ASP A 56 -13.64 -5.06 3.51
N GLY A 57 -12.60 -4.28 3.18
CA GLY A 57 -11.20 -4.68 3.32
C GLY A 57 -10.67 -5.52 2.17
N THR A 58 -11.44 -5.70 1.09
CA THR A 58 -11.00 -6.43 -0.09
C THR A 58 -10.13 -5.55 -0.99
N PHE A 59 -9.00 -6.10 -1.41
CA PHE A 59 -8.10 -5.49 -2.38
C PHE A 59 -8.46 -5.93 -3.81
N LYS A 60 -8.61 -4.98 -4.74
CA LYS A 60 -8.62 -5.27 -6.17
C LYS A 60 -7.42 -4.60 -6.83
N HIS A 61 -6.64 -5.36 -7.58
CA HIS A 61 -5.57 -4.81 -8.41
C HIS A 61 -5.50 -5.53 -9.76
N ASN A 62 -5.25 -4.78 -10.84
CA ASN A 62 -5.02 -5.33 -12.19
C ASN A 62 -3.52 -5.49 -12.52
N GLY A 63 -2.64 -5.40 -11.52
CA GLY A 63 -1.21 -5.67 -11.67
C GLY A 63 -0.97 -7.14 -12.01
N VAL A 64 -0.45 -7.41 -13.21
CA VAL A 64 0.05 -8.72 -13.60
C VAL A 64 1.30 -9.01 -12.75
N SER A 65 1.22 -9.98 -11.86
CA SER A 65 2.43 -10.65 -11.37
C SER A 65 2.14 -12.12 -11.19
N GLU A 66 2.47 -12.88 -12.24
CA GLU A 66 2.73 -14.30 -12.16
C GLU A 66 3.84 -14.59 -11.13
N LYS A 67 3.62 -15.67 -10.40
CA LYS A 67 4.53 -16.47 -9.56
C LYS A 67 5.41 -15.73 -8.55
N SER A 68 4.96 -15.87 -7.29
CA SER A 68 5.75 -16.07 -6.08
C SER A 68 7.28 -15.97 -6.23
N GLU A 69 7.83 -14.81 -5.90
CA GLU A 69 9.20 -14.75 -5.38
C GLU A 69 9.17 -14.16 -3.97
N ARG A 70 9.87 -14.88 -3.08
CA ARG A 70 10.04 -14.54 -1.67
C ARG A 70 10.89 -13.27 -1.56
N PHE A 71 10.39 -12.31 -0.79
CA PHE A 71 11.21 -11.29 -0.14
C PHE A 71 11.62 -11.78 1.24
#